data_AF-A0A1J3CR43-F1
#
_entry.id   AF-A0A1J3CR43-F1
#
_cell.length_a   1.000
_cell.length_b   1.000
_cell.length_c   1.000
_cell.angle_alpha   90.00
_cell.angle_beta   90.00
_cell.angle_gamma   90.00
#
_symmetry.space_group_name_H-M   'P 1'
#
loop_
_entity.id
_entity.type
_entity.pdbx_description
1 polymer ?
#
loop_
_entity_poly.entity_id
_entity_poly.type
_entity_poly.pdbx_seq_one_letter_code
_entity_poly.pdbx_strand_id
1 'polypeptide(L)'
;GTCHGLICFHVDYNKSLYLWNPTVKLQERLSGSDLETSDEVVVTYGFGYDASEDDYKVVALLQQRHQLKTEAKIYSTRQKLWFC
;
A
#
# COMPACT_ATOMS: atom_id res chain seq x y z
N GLY A 1 5.73 -0.85 -6.34
CA GLY A 1 7.14 -0.42 -6.22
C GLY A 1 8.00 -1.56 -5.73
N THR A 2 9.32 -1.39 -5.71
CA THR A 2 10.26 -2.42 -5.24
C THR A 2 11.20 -1.85 -4.18
N CYS A 3 11.52 -2.62 -3.14
CA CYS A 3 12.44 -2.22 -2.08
C CYS A 3 13.13 -3.47 -1.50
N HIS A 4 14.47 -3.47 -1.40
CA HIS A 4 15.24 -4.59 -0.85
C HIS A 4 14.88 -5.99 -1.42
N GLY A 5 14.64 -6.07 -2.73
CA GLY A 5 14.24 -7.32 -3.40
C GLY A 5 12.79 -7.74 -3.15
N LEU A 6 12.03 -7.00 -2.34
CA LEU A 6 10.58 -7.15 -2.21
C LEU A 6 9.87 -6.33 -3.28
N ILE A 7 8.78 -6.88 -3.80
CA ILE A 7 7.92 -6.28 -4.81
C ILE A 7 6.56 -6.06 -4.16
N CYS A 8 6.09 -4.81 -4.15
CA CYS A 8 4.75 -4.45 -3.70
C CYS A 8 3.91 -4.02 -4.91
N PHE A 9 2.76 -4.65 -5.12
CA PHE A 9 1.87 -4.36 -6.25
C PHE A 9 0.40 -4.44 -5.86
N HIS A 10 -0.41 -3.64 -6.56
CA HIS A 10 -1.87 -3.60 -6.42
C HIS A 10 -2.51 -4.47 -7.50
N VAL A 11 -3.61 -5.15 -7.16
CA VAL A 11 -4.42 -5.93 -8.10
C VAL A 11 -5.82 -5.33 -8.14
N ASP A 12 -6.16 -4.73 -9.28
CA ASP A 12 -7.41 -3.98 -9.44
C ASP A 12 -8.66 -4.84 -9.24
N TYR A 13 -8.63 -6.11 -9.67
CA TYR A 13 -9.76 -7.03 -9.60
C TYR A 13 -10.31 -7.21 -8.17
N ASN A 14 -9.43 -7.28 -7.17
CA ASN A 14 -9.81 -7.47 -5.77
C ASN A 14 -9.40 -6.30 -4.87
N LYS A 15 -9.00 -5.16 -5.47
CA LYS A 15 -8.55 -3.94 -4.80
C LYS A 15 -7.52 -4.19 -3.68
N SER A 16 -6.68 -5.22 -3.85
CA SER A 16 -5.77 -5.68 -2.81
C SER A 16 -4.31 -5.37 -3.13
N LEU A 17 -3.53 -5.15 -2.07
CA LEU A 17 -2.08 -5.04 -2.17
C LEU A 17 -1.42 -6.37 -1.82
N TYR A 18 -0.36 -6.69 -2.54
CA TYR A 18 0.47 -7.86 -2.32
C TYR A 18 1.92 -7.45 -2.14
N LEU A 19 2.58 -8.13 -1.19
CA LEU A 19 4.01 -8.11 -1.01
C LEU A 19 4.57 -9.46 -1.46
N TRP A 20 5.54 -9.42 -2.37
CA TRP A 20 6.13 -10.61 -2.95
C TRP A 20 7.65 -10.58 -2.86
N ASN A 21 8.22 -11.66 -2.34
CA ASN A 21 9.64 -11.95 -2.41
C ASN A 21 9.87 -13.06 -3.45
N PRO A 22 10.38 -12.72 -4.66
CA PRO A 22 10.61 -13.72 -5.72
C PRO A 22 11.69 -14.75 -5.35
N THR A 23 12.66 -14.38 -4.51
CA THR A 23 13.80 -15.22 -4.14
C THR A 23 13.37 -16.41 -3.28
N VAL A 24 12.47 -16.17 -2.32
CA VAL A 24 11.95 -17.23 -1.43
C VAL A 24 10.53 -17.67 -1.78
N LYS A 25 9.97 -17.15 -2.88
CA LYS A 25 8.61 -17.40 -3.36
C LYS A 25 7.52 -17.11 -2.31
N LEU A 26 7.77 -16.14 -1.43
CA LEU A 26 6.81 -15.72 -0.41
C LEU A 26 5.91 -14.64 -1.01
N GLN A 27 4.61 -14.87 -1.01
CA GLN A 27 3.61 -13.87 -1.38
C GLN A 27 2.64 -13.70 -0.21
N GLU A 28 2.50 -12.46 0.25
CA GLU A 28 1.57 -12.08 1.30
C GLU A 28 0.57 -11.07 0.74
N ARG A 29 -0.73 -11.32 0.94
CA ARG A 29 -1.76 -10.29 0.77
C ARG A 29 -1.70 -9.39 2.00
N LEU A 30 -1.58 -8.08 1.79
CA LEU A 30 -1.56 -7.13 2.89
C LEU A 30 -2.98 -7.00 3.46
N SER A 31 -3.22 -7.61 4.62
CA SER A 31 -4.53 -7.58 5.29
C SER A 31 -4.98 -6.14 5.55
N GLY A 32 -6.24 -5.83 5.27
CA GLY A 32 -6.76 -4.48 5.41
C GLY A 32 -6.34 -3.52 4.29
N SER A 33 -5.65 -3.98 3.24
CA SER A 33 -5.31 -3.18 2.04
C SER A 33 -6.52 -2.62 1.29
N ASP A 34 -7.69 -3.18 1.57
CA ASP A 34 -8.95 -2.83 0.93
C ASP A 34 -9.36 -1.43 1.43
N LEU A 35 -8.77 -0.42 0.80
CA LEU A 35 -9.21 0.96 0.98
C LEU A 35 -10.57 1.08 0.32
N GLU A 36 -11.62 1.11 1.15
CA GLU A 36 -12.98 1.44 0.70
C GLU A 36 -12.96 2.85 0.12
N THR A 37 -12.80 2.91 -1.20
CA THR A 37 -12.74 4.14 -1.98
C THR A 37 -13.92 4.15 -2.95
N SER A 38 -14.59 5.29 -3.03
CA SER A 38 -15.58 5.52 -4.08
C SER A 38 -14.88 5.66 -5.43
N ASP A 39 -15.62 5.46 -6.52
CA ASP A 39 -15.11 5.60 -7.89
C ASP A 39 -14.65 7.04 -8.23
N GLU A 40 -14.92 8.00 -7.35
CA GLU A 40 -14.49 9.40 -7.45
C GLU A 40 -13.08 9.64 -6.88
N VAL A 41 -12.47 8.63 -6.24
CA VAL A 41 -11.14 8.73 -5.64
C VAL A 41 -10.11 8.03 -6.52
N VAL A 42 -9.05 8.74 -6.89
CA VAL A 42 -7.86 8.16 -7.50
C VAL A 42 -6.88 7.83 -6.37
N VAL A 43 -6.41 6.58 -6.34
CA VAL A 43 -5.41 6.13 -5.36
C VAL A 43 -4.08 5.92 -6.05
N THR A 44 -3.03 6.55 -5.54
CA THR A 44 -1.65 6.32 -5.96
C THR A 44 -0.86 5.68 -4.82
N TYR A 45 -0.11 4.62 -5.10
CA TYR A 45 0.65 3.89 -4.09
C TYR A 45 2.16 4.13 -4.19
N GLY A 46 2.80 4.30 -3.04
CA GLY A 46 4.25 4.25 -2.85
C GLY A 46 4.63 3.11 -1.91
N PHE A 47 5.81 2.53 -2.08
CA PHE A 47 6.32 1.45 -1.22
C PHE A 47 7.77 1.71 -0.84
N GLY A 48 8.10 1.52 0.43
CA GLY A 48 9.44 1.75 0.94
C GLY A 48 9.69 1.09 2.29
N TYR A 49 10.94 1.22 2.75
CA TYR A 49 11.39 0.70 4.04
C TYR A 49 11.69 1.86 4.97
N ASP A 50 11.13 1.82 6.17
CA ASP A 50 11.40 2.74 7.26
C ASP A 50 12.44 2.11 8.21
N ALA A 51 13.67 2.63 8.15
CA ALA A 51 14.78 2.09 8.91
C ALA A 51 14.70 2.39 10.41
N SER A 52 13.96 3.40 10.87
CA SER A 52 13.85 3.69 12.31
C SER A 52 12.93 2.69 13.01
N GLU A 53 11.91 2.23 12.32
CA GLU A 53 10.91 1.28 12.84
C GLU A 53 11.15 -0.16 12.38
N ASP A 54 12.14 -0.38 11.51
CA ASP A 54 12.41 -1.67 10.87
C ASP A 54 11.12 -2.29 10.28
N ASP A 55 10.48 -1.51 9.41
CA ASP A 55 9.16 -1.80 8.87
C ASP A 55 9.05 -1.39 7.40
N TYR A 56 8.48 -2.26 6.58
CA TYR A 56 8.06 -1.87 5.25
C TYR A 56 6.72 -1.16 5.31
N LYS A 57 6.60 -0.05 4.57
CA LYS A 57 5.42 0.78 4.56
C LYS A 57 4.89 0.99 3.15
N VAL A 58 3.57 1.02 3.03
CA VAL A 58 2.89 1.44 1.80
C VAL A 58 2.23 2.78 2.07
N VAL A 59 2.52 3.78 1.25
CA VAL A 59 1.80 5.06 1.28
C VAL A 59 0.71 5.01 0.21
N ALA A 60 -0.53 5.34 0.58
CA ALA A 60 -1.63 5.55 -0.34
C ALA A 60 -1.99 7.03 -0.35
N LEU A 61 -1.93 7.67 -1.51
CA LEU A 61 -2.42 9.03 -1.72
C LEU A 61 -3.80 8.94 -2.35
N LEU A 62 -4.82 9.39 -1.61
CA LEU A 62 -6.21 9.44 -2.03
C LEU A 62 -6.51 10.85 -2.53
N GLN A 63 -6.77 10.97 -3.82
CA GLN A 63 -7.10 12.24 -4.48
C GLN A 63 -8.54 12.21 -4.98
N GLN A 64 -9.35 13.15 -4.53
CA GLN A 64 -10.73 13.28 -5.01
C GLN A 64 -10.75 13.98 -6.37
N ARG A 65 -11.38 13.38 -7.38
CA ARG A 65 -11.38 13.92 -8.75
C ARG A 65 -11.99 15.31 -8.87
N HIS A 66 -12.95 15.63 -8.01
CA HIS A 66 -13.72 16.88 -8.04
C HIS A 66 -13.38 17.85 -6.90
N GLN A 67 -12.46 17.50 -6.00
CA GLN A 67 -12.04 18.36 -4.90
C GLN A 67 -10.51 18.48 -4.88
N LEU A 68 -9.98 19.65 -4.50
CA LEU A 68 -8.55 19.84 -4.23
C LEU A 68 -8.14 19.23 -2.88
N LYS A 69 -8.72 18.09 -2.52
CA LYS A 69 -8.45 17.38 -1.27
C LYS A 69 -7.59 16.15 -1.57
N THR A 70 -6.41 16.11 -0.94
CA THR A 70 -5.54 14.93 -0.92
C THR A 70 -5.42 14.43 0.51
N GLU A 71 -5.63 13.14 0.71
CA GLU A 71 -5.42 12.45 1.99
C GLU A 71 -4.30 11.42 1.80
N ALA A 72 -3.39 11.33 2.77
CA ALA A 72 -2.35 10.31 2.78
C ALA A 72 -2.69 9.27 3.84
N LYS A 73 -2.56 8.00 3.50
CA LYS A 73 -2.65 6.89 4.44
C LYS A 73 -1.39 6.05 4.36
N ILE A 74 -0.97 5.50 5.50
CA ILE A 74 0.25 4.70 5.61
C ILE A 74 -0.11 3.32 6.13
N TYR A 75 0.22 2.28 5.39
CA TYR A 75 0.15 0.91 5.87
C TYR A 75 1.48 0.51 6.49
N SER A 76 1.45 -0.07 7.68
CA SER A 76 2.60 -0.72 8.30
C SER A 76 2.51 -2.22 8.07
N THR A 77 3.53 -2.84 7.48
CA THR A 77 3.58 -4.31 7.33
C THR A 77 3.77 -5.02 8.68
N ARG A 78 4.51 -4.39 9.60
CA ARG A 78 4.70 -4.86 10.98
C ARG A 78 3.40 -4.86 11.77
N GLN A 79 2.64 -3.76 11.72
CA GLN A 79 1.38 -3.63 12.49
C GLN A 79 0.18 -4.22 11.75
N LYS A 80 0.29 -4.43 10.44
CA LYS A 80 -0.77 -4.93 9.54
C LYS A 80 -2.02 -4.04 9.55
N LEU A 81 -1.82 -2.72 9.63
CA LEU A 81 -2.86 -1.71 9.77
C LEU A 81 -2.54 -0.45 8.95
N TRP A 82 -3.59 0.29 8.60
CA TRP A 82 -3.49 1.63 8.02
C TRP A 82 -3.60 2.71 9.09
N PHE A 83 -2.77 3.75 8.94
CA PHE A 83 -2.78 4.99 9.70
C PHE A 83 -3.19 6.14 8.77
N CYS A 84 -3.94 7.10 9.33
CA CYS A 84 -4.25 8.38 8.69
C CYS A 84 -3.25 9.45 9.14
#